data_AF-A0A9P8ZR96-F1
#
_entry.id   AF-A0A9P8ZR96-F1
#
_cell.length_a   1.000
_cell.length_b   1.000
_cell.length_c   1.000
_cell.angle_alpha   90.00
_cell.angle_beta   90.00
_cell.angle_gamma   90.00
#
_symmetry.space_group_name_H-M   'P 1'
#
loop_
_entity.id
_entity.type
_entity.pdbx_description
1 polymer ?
#
loop_
_entity_poly.entity_id
_entity_poly.type
_entity_poly.pdbx_seq_one_letter_code
_entity_poly.pdbx_strand_id
1 'polypeptide(L)'
;MLSASSLAVRVGVRALPRGQSAQLVAIARALQQRRPMSNLAQEASKPAQLHTPPPPTAAHNPYANGPSAIEKAVHMFFFTEIVRGMWLVLEQFFRPPYTIMYPFEKGPLSPRFRGEHALRRYPNGEERCIACKLCEAICPAQAITIESEARADGSRRTTKYDIDMTKCIYCGFCQEACPVDAIVESQNQEFSTETREELLYNKEKLLANGDRMEPELAANLHSDHVYR
;
A
#
# COMPACT_ATOMS: atom_id res chain seq x y z
N MET A 1 -40.55 24.52 -31.75
CA MET A 1 -40.22 23.19 -31.22
C MET A 1 -38.99 22.65 -31.97
N LEU A 2 -37.80 23.17 -31.63
CA LEU A 2 -36.50 22.90 -32.27
C LEU A 2 -35.50 22.68 -31.13
N SER A 3 -34.98 21.45 -30.96
CA SER A 3 -33.73 20.92 -31.54
C SER A 3 -32.51 21.20 -30.63
N ALA A 4 -31.89 20.10 -30.19
CA ALA A 4 -30.80 20.02 -29.22
C ALA A 4 -29.47 20.55 -29.79
N SER A 5 -29.24 21.86 -29.73
CA SER A 5 -28.01 22.47 -30.28
C SER A 5 -27.31 23.49 -29.38
N SER A 6 -27.52 23.48 -28.06
CA SER A 6 -27.00 24.58 -27.20
C SER A 6 -26.01 24.19 -26.10
N LEU A 7 -25.21 23.13 -26.25
CA LEU A 7 -24.16 22.83 -25.25
C LEU A 7 -22.87 22.32 -25.91
N ALA A 8 -22.21 23.18 -26.67
CA ALA A 8 -20.90 22.87 -27.24
C ALA A 8 -20.02 24.11 -27.34
N VAL A 9 -19.55 24.68 -26.23
CA VAL A 9 -18.32 25.48 -26.21
C VAL A 9 -17.65 25.39 -24.83
N ARG A 10 -16.34 25.13 -24.82
CA ARG A 10 -15.36 25.15 -23.69
C ARG A 10 -15.02 23.83 -23.00
N VAL A 11 -14.54 22.83 -23.74
CA VAL A 11 -13.30 22.14 -23.34
C VAL A 11 -12.49 21.88 -24.61
N GLY A 12 -11.33 22.52 -24.72
CA GLY A 12 -10.40 22.32 -25.82
C GLY A 12 -9.74 20.95 -25.72
N VAL A 13 -10.43 19.89 -26.16
CA VAL A 13 -9.85 18.56 -26.31
C VAL A 13 -9.38 18.40 -27.75
N ARG A 14 -8.06 18.49 -27.94
CA ARG A 14 -7.36 18.06 -29.17
C ARG A 14 -7.84 16.65 -29.54
N ALA A 15 -8.16 16.45 -30.82
CA ALA A 15 -8.62 15.16 -31.35
C ALA A 15 -7.68 14.01 -30.94
N LEU A 16 -8.19 13.11 -30.09
CA LEU A 16 -7.50 11.89 -29.67
C LEU A 16 -7.67 10.80 -30.75
N PRO A 17 -6.65 9.96 -31.01
CA PRO A 17 -6.66 8.98 -32.08
C PRO A 17 -7.76 7.92 -31.89
N ARG A 18 -8.31 7.43 -33.01
CA ARG A 18 -9.53 6.59 -33.15
C ARG A 18 -9.57 5.26 -32.36
N GLY A 19 -8.59 4.94 -31.53
CA GLY A 19 -8.52 3.71 -30.71
C GLY A 19 -8.80 3.88 -29.21
N GLN A 20 -8.79 5.10 -28.66
CA GLN A 20 -8.92 5.31 -27.20
C GLN A 20 -10.37 5.49 -26.70
N SER A 21 -11.34 5.60 -27.60
CA SER A 21 -12.76 5.75 -27.25
C SER A 21 -13.31 4.50 -26.56
N ALA A 22 -12.85 3.30 -26.93
CA ALA A 22 -13.31 2.05 -26.31
C ALA A 22 -12.86 1.91 -24.85
N GLN A 23 -11.62 2.31 -24.53
CA GLN A 23 -11.10 2.28 -23.15
C GLN A 23 -11.79 3.31 -22.26
N LEU A 24 -12.03 4.52 -22.76
CA LEU A 24 -12.76 5.54 -21.98
C LEU A 24 -14.22 5.16 -21.73
N VAL A 25 -14.90 4.52 -22.70
CA VAL A 25 -16.26 3.99 -22.51
C VAL A 25 -16.27 2.81 -21.54
N ALA A 26 -15.23 1.96 -21.55
CA ALA A 26 -15.09 0.86 -20.59
C ALA A 26 -14.85 1.36 -19.16
N ILE A 27 -14.00 2.39 -19.00
CA ILE A 27 -13.74 3.03 -17.70
C ILE A 27 -15.00 3.78 -17.21
N ALA A 28 -15.72 4.48 -18.09
CA ALA A 28 -16.98 5.13 -17.75
C ALA A 28 -18.07 4.12 -17.34
N ARG A 29 -18.17 2.96 -18.02
CA ARG A 29 -19.06 1.86 -17.62
C ARG A 29 -18.64 1.24 -16.29
N ALA A 30 -17.34 1.09 -16.03
CA ALA A 30 -16.83 0.59 -14.75
C ALA A 30 -17.11 1.56 -13.59
N LEU A 31 -17.10 2.88 -13.84
CA LEU A 31 -17.49 3.89 -12.86
C LEU A 31 -19.01 3.92 -12.62
N GLN A 32 -19.83 3.71 -13.66
CA GLN A 32 -21.30 3.58 -13.52
C GLN A 32 -21.75 2.27 -12.86
N GLN A 33 -20.88 1.26 -12.82
CA GLN A 33 -21.11 0.00 -12.10
C GLN A 33 -20.64 0.03 -10.63
N ARG A 34 -20.12 1.16 -10.13
CA ARG A 34 -19.91 1.34 -8.69
C ARG A 34 -21.27 1.33 -8.00
N ARG A 35 -21.63 0.17 -7.44
CA ARG A 35 -22.80 -0.01 -6.58
C ARG A 35 -22.79 1.11 -5.53
N PRO A 36 -23.92 1.80 -5.26
CA PRO A 36 -23.99 2.79 -4.19
C PRO A 36 -23.55 2.14 -2.87
N MET A 37 -22.69 2.84 -2.12
CA MET A 37 -22.10 2.40 -0.84
C MET A 37 -23.12 1.91 0.19
N SER A 38 -24.41 2.25 0.04
CA SER A 38 -25.51 1.73 0.86
C SER A 38 -25.63 0.21 0.84
N ASN A 39 -25.28 -0.43 -0.29
CA ASN A 39 -25.44 -1.87 -0.45
C ASN A 39 -24.26 -2.66 0.15
N LEU A 40 -23.08 -2.05 0.29
CA LEU A 40 -21.92 -2.66 0.97
C LEU A 40 -22.14 -2.78 2.48
N ALA A 41 -22.82 -1.80 3.09
CA ALA A 41 -23.18 -1.84 4.50
C ALA A 41 -24.19 -2.97 4.83
N GLN A 42 -25.09 -3.30 3.89
CA GLN A 42 -26.01 -4.43 4.02
C GLN A 42 -25.34 -5.79 3.82
N GLU A 43 -24.23 -5.86 3.07
CA GLU A 43 -23.48 -7.09 2.88
C GLU A 43 -22.56 -7.39 4.08
N ALA A 44 -22.07 -6.35 4.75
CA ALA A 44 -21.28 -6.45 5.99
C ALA A 44 -22.10 -6.73 7.26
N SER A 45 -23.42 -6.49 7.25
CA SER A 45 -24.30 -6.78 8.39
C SER A 45 -24.89 -8.18 8.39
N LYS A 46 -24.63 -8.99 7.36
CA LYS A 46 -24.89 -10.43 7.43
C LYS A 46 -23.93 -10.99 8.48
N PRO A 47 -24.41 -11.55 9.61
CA PRO A 47 -23.51 -12.21 10.53
C PRO A 47 -22.79 -13.29 9.71
N ALA A 48 -21.45 -13.27 9.75
CA ALA A 48 -20.64 -14.35 9.22
C ALA A 48 -21.17 -15.62 9.88
N GLN A 49 -21.95 -16.40 9.14
CA GLN A 49 -22.43 -17.68 9.61
C GLN A 49 -21.17 -18.53 9.73
N LEU A 50 -20.62 -18.57 10.93
CA LEU A 50 -19.70 -19.62 11.33
C LEU A 50 -20.41 -20.90 10.93
N HIS A 51 -19.90 -21.61 9.92
CA HIS A 51 -20.37 -22.95 9.61
C HIS A 51 -20.07 -23.79 10.84
N THR A 52 -21.00 -23.81 11.78
CA THR A 52 -21.03 -24.81 12.82
C THR A 52 -21.39 -26.11 12.12
N PRO A 53 -20.60 -27.18 12.27
CA PRO A 53 -21.01 -28.46 11.75
C PRO A 53 -22.37 -28.82 12.36
N PRO A 54 -23.31 -29.36 11.56
CA PRO A 54 -24.65 -29.69 12.04
C PRO A 54 -24.58 -30.63 13.26
N PRO A 55 -25.59 -30.58 14.16
CA PRO A 55 -25.62 -31.41 15.36
C PRO A 55 -25.56 -32.91 14.99
N PRO A 56 -24.96 -33.76 15.83
CA PRO A 56 -24.81 -35.19 15.54
C PRO A 56 -26.14 -35.93 15.74
N THR A 57 -27.09 -35.69 14.85
CA THR A 57 -28.33 -36.45 14.75
C THR A 57 -28.45 -37.00 13.33
N ALA A 58 -28.55 -38.33 13.26
CA ALA A 58 -28.31 -39.18 12.10
C ALA A 58 -26.85 -39.14 11.62
N ALA A 59 -26.19 -40.30 11.63
CA ALA A 59 -24.88 -40.49 11.06
C ALA A 59 -24.91 -40.06 9.58
N HIS A 60 -24.52 -38.81 9.30
CA HIS A 60 -24.21 -38.40 7.96
C HIS A 60 -22.96 -39.19 7.58
N ASN A 61 -23.18 -40.31 6.88
CA ASN A 61 -22.10 -40.99 6.21
C ASN A 61 -21.81 -40.17 4.95
N PRO A 62 -20.72 -39.40 4.87
CA PRO A 62 -20.38 -38.66 3.65
C PRO A 62 -20.10 -39.59 2.46
N TYR A 63 -20.07 -40.91 2.69
CA TYR A 63 -19.86 -41.95 1.69
C TYR A 63 -21.13 -42.77 1.37
N ALA A 64 -22.32 -42.36 1.83
CA ALA A 64 -23.58 -43.07 1.54
C ALA A 64 -23.86 -43.21 0.04
N ASN A 65 -23.46 -42.19 -0.75
CA ASN A 65 -23.48 -42.19 -2.21
C ASN A 65 -22.04 -42.20 -2.78
N GLY A 66 -21.13 -42.94 -2.13
CA GLY A 66 -19.73 -43.01 -2.55
C GLY A 66 -19.54 -43.90 -3.79
N PRO A 67 -18.43 -43.72 -4.52
CA PRO A 67 -18.10 -44.57 -5.65
C PRO A 67 -18.05 -46.05 -5.23
N SER A 68 -18.43 -46.93 -6.14
CA SER A 68 -18.45 -48.38 -5.88
C SER A 68 -17.06 -48.85 -5.45
N ALA A 69 -16.96 -49.95 -4.67
CA ALA A 69 -15.67 -50.44 -4.18
C ALA A 69 -14.69 -50.74 -5.34
N ILE A 70 -15.23 -51.11 -6.50
CA ILE A 70 -14.48 -51.35 -7.73
C ILE A 70 -13.95 -50.03 -8.31
N GLU A 71 -14.75 -48.96 -8.36
CA GLU A 71 -14.27 -47.63 -8.79
C GLU A 71 -13.12 -47.12 -7.92
N LYS A 72 -13.23 -47.28 -6.59
CA LYS A 72 -12.14 -46.90 -5.68
C LYS A 72 -10.87 -47.71 -5.93
N ALA A 73 -10.99 -49.01 -6.15
CA ALA A 73 -9.86 -49.87 -6.49
C ALA A 73 -9.22 -49.46 -7.84
N VAL A 74 -10.02 -49.09 -8.84
CA VAL A 74 -9.54 -48.58 -10.14
C VAL A 74 -8.82 -47.25 -9.96
N HIS A 75 -9.39 -46.28 -9.24
CA HIS A 75 -8.75 -44.99 -8.97
C HIS A 75 -7.45 -45.14 -8.19
N MET A 76 -7.36 -46.09 -7.25
CA MET A 76 -6.15 -46.41 -6.50
C MET A 76 -5.10 -47.12 -7.35
N PHE A 77 -5.49 -48.11 -8.16
CA PHE A 77 -4.55 -48.89 -8.98
C PHE A 77 -3.99 -48.09 -10.17
N PHE A 78 -4.85 -47.29 -10.82
CA PHE A 78 -4.46 -46.46 -11.96
C PHE A 78 -3.98 -45.06 -11.56
N PHE A 79 -3.90 -44.76 -10.26
CA PHE A 79 -3.41 -43.49 -9.71
C PHE A 79 -3.95 -42.24 -10.44
N THR A 80 -5.21 -42.30 -10.84
CA THR A 80 -5.85 -41.26 -11.68
C THR A 80 -5.79 -39.87 -11.05
N GLU A 81 -5.86 -39.77 -9.72
CA GLU A 81 -5.69 -38.53 -8.97
C GLU A 81 -4.26 -37.95 -9.08
N ILE A 82 -3.24 -38.82 -9.14
CA ILE A 82 -1.85 -38.39 -9.35
C ILE A 82 -1.67 -37.87 -10.78
N VAL A 83 -2.25 -38.53 -11.78
CA VAL A 83 -2.21 -38.07 -13.17
C VAL A 83 -2.92 -36.74 -13.34
N ARG A 84 -4.07 -36.55 -12.68
CA ARG A 84 -4.77 -35.27 -12.64
C ARG A 84 -3.92 -34.15 -12.02
N GLY A 85 -3.22 -34.44 -10.92
CA GLY A 85 -2.29 -33.51 -10.30
C GLY A 85 -1.10 -33.18 -11.21
N MET A 86 -0.53 -34.19 -11.87
CA MET A 86 0.59 -34.04 -12.81
C MET A 86 0.19 -33.18 -14.02
N TRP A 87 -1.03 -33.35 -14.52
CA TRP A 87 -1.54 -32.54 -15.62
C TRP A 87 -1.65 -31.04 -15.25
N LEU A 88 -2.10 -30.74 -14.03
CA LEU A 88 -2.15 -29.37 -13.53
C LEU A 88 -0.76 -28.72 -13.42
N VAL A 89 0.23 -29.50 -12.96
CA VAL A 89 1.64 -29.06 -12.89
C VAL A 89 2.21 -28.83 -14.28
N LEU A 90 1.89 -29.71 -15.24
CA LEU A 90 2.32 -29.56 -16.63
C LEU A 90 1.74 -28.29 -17.27
N GLU A 91 0.48 -27.97 -16.99
CA GLU A 91 -0.14 -26.72 -17.44
C GLU A 91 0.58 -25.49 -16.84
N GLN A 92 0.96 -25.56 -15.56
CA GLN A 92 1.70 -24.49 -14.91
C GLN A 92 3.13 -24.33 -15.45
N PHE A 93 3.78 -25.43 -15.86
CA PHE A 93 5.12 -25.41 -16.44
C PHE A 93 5.19 -24.63 -17.77
N PHE A 94 4.11 -24.66 -18.57
CA PHE A 94 4.05 -23.93 -19.84
C PHE A 94 3.57 -22.47 -19.71
N ARG A 95 3.19 -21.99 -18.51
CA ARG A 95 2.91 -20.57 -18.29
C ARG A 95 4.21 -19.78 -18.19
N PRO A 96 4.26 -18.52 -18.70
CA PRO A 96 5.42 -17.66 -18.49
C PRO A 96 5.63 -17.40 -16.98
N PRO A 97 6.89 -17.30 -16.51
CA PRO A 97 7.18 -17.05 -15.11
C PRO A 97 6.78 -15.62 -14.70
N TYR A 98 6.31 -15.46 -13.45
CA TYR A 98 5.97 -14.15 -12.87
C TYR A 98 7.17 -13.41 -12.26
N THR A 99 8.38 -13.94 -12.41
CA THR A 99 9.60 -13.40 -11.79
C THR A 99 10.02 -12.10 -12.47
N ILE A 100 10.16 -11.03 -11.68
CA ILE A 100 10.84 -9.80 -12.11
C ILE A 100 12.36 -9.93 -11.92
N MET A 101 13.13 -9.31 -12.79
CA MET A 101 14.60 -9.35 -12.71
C MET A 101 15.15 -8.28 -11.76
N TYR A 102 15.00 -8.50 -10.46
CA TYR A 102 15.66 -7.67 -9.45
C TYR A 102 17.18 -7.84 -9.56
N PRO A 103 18.01 -6.78 -9.61
CA PRO A 103 17.74 -5.37 -9.28
C PRO A 103 17.44 -4.44 -10.48
N PHE A 104 17.40 -4.95 -11.71
CA PHE A 104 17.21 -4.14 -12.91
C PHE A 104 15.75 -3.69 -13.10
N GLU A 105 14.81 -4.54 -12.69
CA GLU A 105 13.38 -4.26 -12.68
C GLU A 105 12.88 -4.31 -11.23
N LYS A 106 12.27 -3.21 -10.77
CA LYS A 106 11.66 -3.12 -9.44
C LYS A 106 10.14 -3.21 -9.55
N GLY A 107 9.50 -3.72 -8.50
CA GLY A 107 8.04 -3.75 -8.42
C GLY A 107 7.45 -2.34 -8.47
N PRO A 108 6.20 -2.18 -8.95
CA PRO A 108 5.54 -0.88 -8.94
C PRO A 108 5.23 -0.45 -7.50
N LEU A 109 5.68 0.74 -7.08
CA LEU A 109 5.36 1.34 -5.78
C LEU A 109 4.23 2.36 -5.92
N SER A 110 3.38 2.41 -4.90
CA SER A 110 2.37 3.48 -4.78
C SER A 110 2.99 4.76 -4.21
N PRO A 111 2.43 5.95 -4.48
CA PRO A 111 2.89 7.20 -3.85
C PRO A 111 2.76 7.24 -2.33
N ARG A 112 1.96 6.34 -1.74
CA ARG A 112 1.72 6.19 -0.30
C ARG A 112 2.61 5.15 0.38
N PHE A 113 3.63 4.67 -0.33
CA PHE A 113 4.55 3.71 0.24
C PHE A 113 5.31 4.33 1.42
N ARG A 114 5.56 3.50 2.44
CA ARG A 114 6.20 3.89 3.69
C ARG A 114 7.56 3.20 3.79
N GLY A 115 8.62 3.99 3.72
CA GLY A 115 10.01 3.53 3.76
C GLY A 115 10.87 4.35 4.70
N GLU A 116 12.08 4.69 4.27
CA GLU A 116 13.06 5.40 5.08
C GLU A 116 12.57 6.79 5.50
N HIS A 117 12.79 7.17 6.76
CA HIS A 117 12.36 8.47 7.27
C HIS A 117 13.28 9.59 6.78
N ALA A 118 12.68 10.74 6.49
CA ALA A 118 13.38 11.93 6.05
C ALA A 118 12.81 13.18 6.74
N LEU A 119 13.70 14.10 7.13
CA LEU A 119 13.31 15.43 7.59
C LEU A 119 13.41 16.42 6.43
N ARG A 120 12.29 17.10 6.15
CA ARG A 120 12.19 18.04 5.03
C ARG A 120 12.52 19.46 5.43
N ARG A 121 12.93 20.23 4.43
CA ARG A 121 13.13 21.68 4.52
C ARG A 121 12.00 22.43 3.81
N TYR A 122 11.81 23.67 4.21
CA TYR A 122 11.04 24.63 3.46
C TYR A 122 11.79 25.02 2.16
N PRO A 123 11.11 25.60 1.16
CA PRO A 123 11.76 26.08 -0.06
C PRO A 123 12.83 27.16 0.19
N ASN A 124 12.82 27.81 1.36
CA ASN A 124 13.84 28.77 1.78
C ASN A 124 15.11 28.10 2.36
N GLY A 125 15.15 26.77 2.47
CA GLY A 125 16.26 26.01 3.04
C GLY A 125 16.21 25.80 4.56
N GLU A 126 15.24 26.42 5.25
CA GLU A 126 15.05 26.23 6.69
C GLU A 126 14.39 24.89 7.00
N GLU A 127 14.75 24.26 8.12
CA GLU A 127 14.10 23.02 8.55
C GLU A 127 12.62 23.24 8.90
N ARG A 128 11.75 22.30 8.52
CA ARG A 128 10.31 22.38 8.83
C ARG A 128 10.01 22.10 10.30
N CYS A 129 10.83 21.31 10.98
CA CYS A 129 10.59 20.86 12.34
C CYS A 129 10.58 22.02 13.35
N ILE A 130 9.46 22.20 14.06
CA ILE A 130 9.26 23.22 15.11
C ILE A 130 9.39 22.66 16.54
N ALA A 131 9.94 21.46 16.68
CA ALA A 131 10.12 20.77 17.97
C ALA A 131 8.83 20.69 18.82
N CYS A 132 7.71 20.33 18.19
CA CYS A 132 6.39 20.21 18.81
C CYS A 132 6.21 18.93 19.64
N LYS A 133 7.08 17.92 19.46
CA LYS A 133 7.07 16.62 20.17
C LYS A 133 5.81 15.75 19.97
N LEU A 134 4.92 16.10 19.04
CA LEU A 134 3.76 15.27 18.70
C LEU A 134 4.17 13.91 18.12
N CYS A 135 5.20 13.89 17.25
CA CYS A 135 5.69 12.65 16.63
C CYS A 135 6.25 11.65 17.67
N GLU A 136 6.85 12.16 18.74
CA GLU A 136 7.34 11.33 19.85
C GLU A 136 6.18 10.75 20.66
N ALA A 137 5.16 11.56 20.95
CA ALA A 137 3.99 11.13 21.71
C ALA A 137 3.14 10.09 20.97
N ILE A 138 3.00 10.20 19.65
CA ILE A 138 2.17 9.28 18.85
C ILE A 138 2.89 7.98 18.47
N CYS A 139 4.22 7.92 18.60
CA CYS A 139 5.00 6.77 18.18
C CYS A 139 4.64 5.53 19.02
N PRO A 140 4.01 4.49 18.45
CA PRO A 140 3.54 3.35 19.23
C PRO A 140 4.69 2.53 19.82
N ALA A 141 5.86 2.54 19.18
CA ALA A 141 7.06 1.84 19.62
C ALA A 141 8.06 2.74 20.37
N GLN A 142 7.73 4.02 20.60
CA GLN A 142 8.61 4.99 21.27
C GLN A 142 10.05 4.97 20.71
N ALA A 143 10.14 5.00 19.37
CA ALA A 143 11.40 4.94 18.63
C ALA A 143 12.10 6.30 18.51
N ILE A 144 11.34 7.39 18.68
CA ILE A 144 11.80 8.77 18.45
C ILE A 144 12.15 9.41 19.80
N THR A 145 13.26 10.15 19.85
CA THR A 145 13.64 10.97 21.01
C THR A 145 13.97 12.38 20.56
N ILE A 146 13.30 13.38 21.16
CA ILE A 146 13.38 14.78 20.72
C ILE A 146 13.77 15.69 21.87
N GLU A 147 14.86 16.44 21.70
CA GLU A 147 15.25 17.53 22.60
C GLU A 147 15.13 18.88 21.87
N SER A 148 14.66 19.90 22.58
CA SER A 148 14.28 21.19 22.01
C SER A 148 14.92 22.35 22.76
N GLU A 149 15.60 23.23 22.04
CA GLU A 149 16.18 24.45 22.59
C GLU A 149 15.79 25.67 21.74
N ALA A 150 15.92 26.86 22.32
CA ALA A 150 15.73 28.11 21.59
C ALA A 150 17.00 28.43 20.79
N ARG A 151 16.86 28.64 19.48
CA ARG A 151 17.94 29.14 18.62
C ARG A 151 18.22 30.62 18.95
N ALA A 152 19.39 31.12 18.54
CA ALA A 152 19.75 32.54 18.65
C ALA A 152 18.69 33.50 18.03
N ASP A 153 17.97 33.03 17.02
CA ASP A 153 16.90 33.79 16.34
C ASP A 153 15.56 33.79 17.09
N GLY A 154 15.50 33.16 18.28
CA GLY A 154 14.28 33.01 19.08
C GLY A 154 13.33 31.92 18.59
N SER A 155 13.61 31.27 17.46
CA SER A 155 12.84 30.13 16.97
C SER A 155 13.13 28.86 17.78
N ARG A 156 12.09 28.07 18.07
CA ARG A 156 12.22 26.75 18.71
C ARG A 156 12.65 25.71 17.67
N ARG A 157 13.78 25.06 17.90
CA ARG A 157 14.32 24.03 17.01
C ARG A 157 14.80 22.82 17.81
N THR A 158 15.00 21.71 17.12
CA THR A 158 15.50 20.48 17.76
C THR A 158 17.02 20.50 17.82
N THR A 159 17.59 20.22 18.99
CA THR A 159 19.03 19.96 19.12
C THR A 159 19.33 18.51 18.79
N LYS A 160 18.49 17.62 19.34
CA LYS A 160 18.55 16.18 19.13
C LYS A 160 17.22 15.71 18.54
N TYR A 161 17.31 14.94 17.47
CA TYR A 161 16.17 14.28 16.85
C TYR A 161 16.66 12.94 16.36
N ASP A 162 16.51 11.94 17.22
CA ASP A 162 17.05 10.61 16.95
C ASP A 162 15.90 9.63 16.74
N ILE A 163 16.04 8.78 15.73
CA ILE A 163 15.11 7.70 15.44
C ILE A 163 15.89 6.39 15.44
N ASP A 164 15.46 5.46 16.28
CA ASP A 164 15.94 4.09 16.22
C ASP A 164 15.13 3.28 15.20
N MET A 165 15.72 3.01 14.04
CA MET A 165 15.06 2.23 12.98
C MET A 165 14.85 0.76 13.37
N THR A 166 15.53 0.26 14.40
CA THR A 166 15.31 -1.11 14.92
C THR A 166 14.04 -1.21 15.77
N LYS A 167 13.62 -0.10 16.40
CA LYS A 167 12.34 0.00 17.12
C LYS A 167 11.19 0.46 16.22
N CYS A 168 11.48 1.21 15.17
CA CYS A 168 10.46 1.74 14.29
C CYS A 168 9.72 0.62 13.53
N ILE A 169 8.39 0.68 13.54
CA ILE A 169 7.51 -0.28 12.85
C ILE A 169 6.96 0.23 11.51
N TYR A 170 7.44 1.38 11.02
CA TYR A 170 7.04 1.99 9.73
C TYR A 170 5.52 2.16 9.56
N CYS A 171 4.87 2.63 10.62
CA CYS A 171 3.42 2.81 10.67
C CYS A 171 2.91 4.09 9.99
N GLY A 172 3.77 5.10 9.74
CA GLY A 172 3.36 6.39 9.17
C GLY A 172 2.65 7.36 10.11
N PHE A 173 2.45 7.03 11.39
CA PHE A 173 1.79 7.96 12.32
C PHE A 173 2.56 9.25 12.55
N CYS A 174 3.90 9.21 12.45
CA CYS A 174 4.73 10.40 12.57
C CYS A 174 4.48 11.41 11.43
N GLN A 175 4.20 10.92 10.21
CA GLN A 175 3.92 11.73 9.02
C GLN A 175 2.56 12.40 9.12
N GLU A 176 1.53 11.68 9.56
CA GLU A 176 0.17 12.23 9.70
C GLU A 176 0.01 13.12 10.95
N ALA A 177 0.77 12.85 12.01
CA ALA A 177 0.70 13.66 13.24
C ALA A 177 1.50 14.97 13.15
N CYS A 178 2.35 15.13 12.14
CA CYS A 178 3.20 16.31 12.04
C CYS A 178 2.39 17.52 11.53
N PRO A 179 2.23 18.59 12.32
CA PRO A 179 1.39 19.73 11.91
C PRO A 179 1.99 20.58 10.77
N VAL A 180 3.25 20.33 10.41
CA VAL A 180 4.04 21.13 9.46
C VAL A 180 4.71 20.25 8.39
N ASP A 181 4.34 18.96 8.31
CA ASP A 181 4.94 17.97 7.40
C ASP A 181 6.48 17.94 7.46
N ALA A 182 7.05 18.00 8.67
CA ALA A 182 8.50 18.03 8.85
C ALA A 182 9.15 16.66 8.68
N ILE A 183 8.54 15.61 9.22
CA ILE A 183 8.98 14.23 9.05
C ILE A 183 8.05 13.54 8.06
N VAL A 184 8.64 12.86 7.09
CA VAL A 184 7.90 12.06 6.11
C VAL A 184 8.60 10.72 5.94
N GLU A 185 7.84 9.71 5.56
CA GLU A 185 8.37 8.43 5.12
C GLU A 185 8.56 8.47 3.60
N SER A 186 9.75 8.08 3.15
CA SER A 186 10.14 8.09 1.74
C SER A 186 9.83 6.77 1.04
N GLN A 187 10.05 6.72 -0.27
CA GLN A 187 9.94 5.49 -1.05
C GLN A 187 11.20 4.61 -1.00
N ASN A 188 12.26 5.07 -0.31
CA ASN A 188 13.47 4.27 -0.20
C ASN A 188 13.25 3.12 0.77
N GLN A 189 13.41 1.90 0.28
CA GLN A 189 13.31 0.65 1.05
C GLN A 189 14.66 -0.09 1.14
N GLU A 190 15.65 0.33 0.35
CA GLU A 190 16.92 -0.37 0.15
C GLU A 190 18.04 0.28 0.97
N PHE A 191 17.87 0.31 2.30
CA PHE A 191 18.84 0.87 3.25
C PHE A 191 19.32 -0.17 4.28
N SER A 192 19.39 -1.44 3.88
CA SER A 192 20.02 -2.48 4.69
C SER A 192 21.47 -2.10 4.96
N THR A 193 21.86 -2.16 6.24
CA THR A 193 23.19 -1.81 6.73
C THR A 193 23.83 -3.03 7.40
N GLU A 194 25.16 -3.05 7.46
CA GLU A 194 25.91 -4.19 8.01
C GLU A 194 25.97 -4.14 9.54
N THR A 195 25.94 -2.94 10.12
CA THR A 195 26.05 -2.71 11.56
C THR A 195 24.74 -2.17 12.15
N ARG A 196 24.50 -2.42 13.44
CA ARG A 196 23.28 -1.95 14.12
C ARG A 196 23.34 -0.45 14.36
N GLU A 197 24.52 0.07 14.62
CA GLU A 197 24.78 1.47 14.96
C GLU A 197 24.38 2.39 13.79
N GLU A 198 24.53 1.91 12.55
CA GLU A 198 24.09 2.65 11.35
C GLU A 198 22.58 2.86 11.27
N LEU A 199 21.78 2.00 11.92
CA LEU A 199 20.30 2.09 11.99
C LEU A 199 19.80 3.03 13.09
N LEU A 200 20.71 3.54 13.94
CA LEU A 200 20.41 4.61 14.89
C LEU A 200 20.62 5.94 14.17
N TYR A 201 19.53 6.53 13.71
CA TYR A 201 19.59 7.73 12.88
C TYR A 201 19.61 8.97 13.76
N ASN A 202 20.63 9.80 13.56
CA ASN A 202 20.69 11.14 14.14
C ASN A 202 19.94 12.15 13.25
N LYS A 203 19.67 13.33 13.80
CA LYS A 203 19.04 14.45 13.08
C LYS A 203 19.70 14.76 11.74
N GLU A 204 21.03 14.76 11.70
CA GLU A 204 21.81 15.10 10.51
C GLU A 204 21.61 14.08 9.38
N LYS A 205 21.56 12.79 9.71
CA LYS A 205 21.31 11.72 8.73
C LYS A 205 19.90 11.85 8.14
N LEU A 206 18.91 12.15 8.98
CA LEU A 206 17.53 12.36 8.53
C LEU A 206 17.37 13.59 7.63
N LEU A 207 18.10 14.67 7.91
CA LEU A 207 18.14 15.85 7.04
C LEU A 207 18.84 15.54 5.72
N ALA A 208 19.95 14.80 5.74
CA ALA A 208 20.65 14.38 4.53
C ALA A 208 19.77 13.50 3.62
N ASN A 209 18.96 12.62 4.22
CA ASN A 209 17.96 11.84 3.50
C ASN A 209 16.89 12.73 2.85
N GLY A 210 16.40 13.73 3.59
CA GLY A 210 15.46 14.73 3.07
C GLY A 210 16.04 15.51 1.91
N ASP A 211 17.26 16.01 2.03
CA ASP A 211 17.94 16.78 1.00
C ASP A 211 18.16 15.94 -0.29
N ARG A 212 18.41 14.63 -0.15
CA ARG A 212 18.55 13.70 -1.29
C ARG A 212 17.22 13.39 -1.98
N MET A 213 16.14 13.26 -1.21
CA MET A 213 14.85 12.73 -1.68
C MET A 213 13.75 13.78 -1.84
N GLU A 214 14.03 15.05 -1.53
CA GLU A 214 13.04 16.14 -1.59
C GLU A 214 12.22 16.20 -2.89
N PRO A 215 12.78 16.06 -4.12
CA PRO A 215 11.96 16.14 -5.33
C PRO A 215 10.94 15.00 -5.43
N GLU A 216 11.31 13.79 -5.01
CA GLU A 216 10.44 12.61 -5.01
C GLU A 216 9.37 12.73 -3.91
N LEU A 217 9.78 13.13 -2.70
CA LEU A 217 8.90 13.37 -1.57
C LEU A 217 7.86 14.47 -1.88
N ALA A 218 8.28 15.55 -2.53
CA ALA A 218 7.38 16.62 -2.94
C ALA A 218 6.35 16.15 -3.99
N ALA A 219 6.78 15.36 -4.98
CA ALA A 219 5.87 14.80 -5.99
C ALA A 219 4.85 13.84 -5.37
N ASN A 220 5.29 12.96 -4.47
CA ASN A 220 4.41 12.01 -3.78
C ASN A 220 3.40 12.73 -2.88
N LEU A 221 3.86 13.70 -2.08
CA LEU A 221 2.96 14.48 -1.24
C LEU A 221 1.97 15.31 -2.06
N HIS A 222 2.40 15.86 -3.20
CA HIS A 222 1.49 16.53 -4.14
C HIS A 222 0.45 15.57 -4.75
N SER A 223 0.75 14.29 -4.92
CA SER A 223 -0.25 13.32 -5.36
C SER A 223 -1.23 12.90 -4.26
N ASP A 224 -0.78 12.92 -2.99
CA ASP A 224 -1.53 12.39 -1.84
C ASP A 224 -2.35 13.45 -1.08
N HIS A 225 -2.02 14.74 -1.19
CA HIS A 225 -2.60 15.82 -0.36
C HIS A 225 -4.13 15.92 -0.30
N VAL A 226 -4.85 15.38 -1.30
CA VAL A 226 -6.32 15.40 -1.33
C VAL A 226 -6.95 14.41 -0.33
N TYR A 227 -6.20 13.41 0.10
CA TYR A 227 -6.69 12.29 0.92
C TYR A 227 -6.25 12.37 2.40
N ARG A 228 -5.56 13.45 2.77
CA ARG A 228 -5.17 13.79 4.14
C ARG A 228 -6.10 14.87 4.69
#